data_AF-A0A7X8XN85-F1
#
_entry.id   AF-A0A7X8XN85-F1
#
_cell.length_a   1.000
_cell.length_b   1.000
_cell.length_c   1.000
_cell.angle_alpha   90.00
_cell.angle_beta   90.00
_cell.angle_gamma   90.00
#
_symmetry.space_group_name_H-M   'P 1'
#
loop_
_entity.id
_entity.type
_entity.pdbx_description
1 polymer ?
#
loop_
_entity_poly.entity_id
_entity_poly.type
_entity_poly.pdbx_seq_one_letter_code
_entity_poly.pdbx_strand_id
1 'polypeptide(L)' 'MPRKDDWGLVHRVVLRPEERTANIPEETKKVPFEMWVKGRLKSDADLGQEVTI' A
#
# COMPACT_ATOMS: atom_id res chain seq x y z
N MET A 1 -18.08 3.41 6.95
CA MET A 1 -17.72 2.92 5.61
C MET A 1 -17.40 4.12 4.74
N PRO A 2 -16.12 4.33 4.38
CA PRO A 2 -15.75 5.27 3.32
C PRO A 2 -16.56 5.02 2.04
N ARG A 3 -17.03 6.08 1.40
CA ARG A 3 -17.82 6.02 0.17
C ARG A 3 -17.00 6.42 -1.04
N LYS A 4 -17.53 6.12 -2.23
CA LYS A 4 -17.01 6.64 -3.49
C LYS A 4 -16.81 8.17 -3.39
N ASP A 5 -15.70 8.63 -3.95
CA ASP A 5 -15.20 10.01 -3.96
C ASP A 5 -14.73 10.58 -2.60
N ASP A 6 -14.86 9.82 -1.50
CA ASP A 6 -14.23 10.19 -0.23
C ASP A 6 -12.70 10.11 -0.34
N TRP A 7 -12.02 10.91 0.48
CA TRP A 7 -10.55 10.94 0.53
C TRP A 7 -10.02 9.81 1.42
N GLY A 8 -9.37 8.82 0.79
CA GLY A 8 -8.80 7.65 1.47
C GLY A 8 -7.27 7.65 1.49
N LEU A 9 -6.70 6.95 2.46
CA LEU A 9 -5.29 6.56 2.51
C LEU A 9 -5.20 5.06 2.25
N VAL A 10 -4.52 4.67 1.17
CA VAL A 10 -4.30 3.28 0.81
C VAL A 10 -2.86 2.90 1.15
N HIS A 11 -2.72 1.81 1.90
CA HIS A 11 -1.43 1.20 2.19
C HIS A 11 -1.30 -0.11 1.39
N ARG A 12 -0.15 -0.30 0.74
CA ARG A 12 0.18 -1.53 0.04
C ARG A 12 1.64 -1.92 0.27
N VAL A 13 1.87 -3.18 0.63
CA VAL A 13 3.19 -3.80 0.51
C VAL A 13 3.43 -4.09 -0.97
N VAL A 14 4.40 -3.38 -1.56
CA VAL A 14 4.76 -3.49 -2.98
C VAL A 14 5.73 -4.63 -3.20
N LEU A 15 6.71 -4.79 -2.32
CA LEU A 15 7.64 -5.93 -2.32
C LEU A 15 7.79 -6.44 -0.89
N ARG A 16 7.67 -7.75 -0.71
CA ARG A 16 8.04 -8.41 0.54
C ARG A 16 9.57 -8.47 0.67
N PRO A 17 10.11 -8.69 1.88
CA PRO A 17 11.55 -8.86 2.09
C PRO A 17 12.22 -9.83 1.10
N GLU A 18 11.54 -10.93 0.77
CA GLU A 18 12.06 -11.97 -0.14
C GLU A 18 12.10 -11.53 -1.60
N GLU A 19 11.35 -10.48 -1.96
CA GLU A 19 11.25 -9.91 -3.30
C GLU A 19 12.21 -8.71 -3.48
N ARG A 20 12.98 -8.35 -2.45
CA ARG A 20 13.96 -7.27 -2.49
C ARG A 20 15.18 -7.68 -3.29
N THR A 21 15.73 -6.74 -4.05
CA THR A 21 16.97 -6.98 -4.82
C THR A 21 18.18 -7.24 -3.90
N ALA A 22 19.14 -8.02 -4.38
CA ALA A 22 20.39 -8.29 -3.67
C ALA A 22 21.29 -7.04 -3.54
N ASN A 23 21.07 -6.00 -4.35
CA ASN A 23 21.95 -4.83 -4.46
C ASN A 23 21.53 -3.62 -3.59
N ILE A 24 21.00 -3.87 -2.39
CA ILE A 24 20.67 -2.84 -1.39
C ILE A 24 21.30 -3.22 -0.04
N PRO A 25 21.42 -2.28 0.92
CA PRO A 25 21.94 -2.60 2.26
C PRO A 25 21.15 -3.73 2.94
N GLU A 26 21.84 -4.58 3.70
CA GLU A 26 21.24 -5.75 4.37
C GLU A 26 20.05 -5.39 5.26
N GLU A 27 20.13 -4.28 6.00
CA GLU A 27 19.03 -3.81 6.83
C GLU A 27 17.79 -3.45 6.00
N THR A 28 17.99 -2.94 4.79
CA THR A 28 16.90 -2.61 3.86
C THR A 28 16.29 -3.84 3.17
N LYS A 29 16.98 -4.99 3.19
CA LYS A 29 16.44 -6.27 2.70
C LYS A 29 15.50 -6.93 3.71
N LYS A 30 15.73 -6.69 5.00
CA LYS A 30 14.98 -7.31 6.10
C LYS A 30 13.57 -6.74 6.28
N VAL A 31 13.25 -5.65 5.59
CA VAL A 31 11.97 -4.94 5.73
C VAL A 31 11.22 -4.87 4.40
N PRO A 32 9.87 -4.89 4.40
CA PRO A 32 9.09 -4.75 3.19
C PRO A 32 9.27 -3.36 2.56
N PHE A 33 9.04 -3.28 1.25
CA PHE A 33 8.87 -2.02 0.55
C PHE A 33 7.39 -1.67 0.48
N GLU A 34 7.00 -0.62 1.18
CA GLU A 34 5.62 -0.20 1.35
C GLU A 34 5.33 1.09 0.57
N MET A 35 4.09 1.21 0.09
CA MET A 35 3.57 2.38 -0.59
C MET A 35 2.33 2.87 0.12
N TRP A 36 2.29 4.19 0.34
CA TRP A 36 1.19 4.89 0.96
C TRP A 36 0.72 5.98 -0.01
N VAL A 37 -0.53 5.90 -0.46
CA VAL A 37 -1.09 6.84 -1.42
C VAL A 37 -2.40 7.39 -0.90
N LYS A 38 -2.58 8.71 -1.04
CA LYS A 38 -3.84 9.40 -0.73
C LYS A 38 -4.55 9.73 -2.03
N GLY A 39 -5.85 9.50 -2.08
CA GLY A 39 -6.65 9.79 -3.27
C GLY A 39 -8.14 9.61 -3.02
N ARG A 40 -8.94 9.77 -4.07
CA ARG A 40 -10.39 9.64 -4.00
C ARG A 40 -10.81 8.20 -4.31
N LEU A 41 -11.59 7.59 -3.44
CA LEU A 41 -12.02 6.21 -3.63
C LEU A 41 -12.90 6.08 -4.88
N LYS A 42 -12.62 5.09 -5.73
CA LYS A 42 -13.43 4.84 -6.94
C LYS A 42 -14.73 4.07 -6.66
N SER A 43 -14.85 3.50 -5.47
CA SER A 43 -16.01 2.77 -4.97
C SER A 43 -16.12 2.92 -3.45
N ASP A 44 -17.27 2.52 -2.90
CA ASP A 44 -17.40 2.34 -1.45
C ASP A 44 -16.41 1.26 -0.97
N ALA A 45 -15.96 1.41 0.28
CA ALA A 45 -14.92 0.58 0.84
C ALA A 45 -15.05 0.40 2.34
N ASP A 46 -14.63 -0.75 2.84
CA ASP A 46 -14.40 -1.00 4.27
C ASP A 46 -12.92 -0.94 4.65
N LEU A 47 -12.64 -0.76 5.94
CA LEU A 47 -11.28 -0.76 6.45
C LEU A 47 -10.63 -2.14 6.24
N GLY A 48 -9.45 -2.16 5.60
CA GLY A 48 -8.72 -3.38 5.28
C GLY A 48 -9.14 -4.03 3.96
N GLN A 49 -10.11 -3.47 3.23
CA GLN A 49 -10.46 -3.92 1.89
C GLN A 49 -9.45 -3.43 0.86
N GLU A 50 -9.22 -4.24 -0.19
CA GLU A 50 -8.51 -3.77 -1.38
C GLU A 50 -9.38 -2.76 -2.14
N VAL A 51 -8.80 -1.58 -2.44
CA VAL A 51 -9.50 -0.46 -3.06
C VAL A 51 -8.67 0.19 -4.14
N THR A 52 -9.33 0.91 -5.04
CA THR A 52 -8.68 1.77 -6.03
C THR A 52 -8.98 3.23 -5.72
N ILE A 53 -7.94 4.05 -5.78
CA ILE A 53 -8.00 5.53 -5.69
C ILE A 53 -7.69 6.21 -7.02
#